data_AF-A0A060WR07-F1
#
_entry.id   AF-A0A060WR07-F1
#
_cell.length_a   1.000
_cell.length_b   1.000
_cell.length_c   1.000
_cell.angle_alpha   90.00
_cell.angle_beta   90.00
_cell.angle_gamma   90.00
#
_symmetry.space_group_name_H-M   'P 1'
#
loop_
_entity.id
_entity.type
_entity.pdbx_description
1 polymer ?
#
loop_
_entity_poly.entity_id
_entity_poly.type
_entity_poly.pdbx_seq_one_letter_code
_entity_poly.pdbx_strand_id
1 'polypeptide(L)'
;MCVCVCVCVCVCVCVSVREEWVSVLKETIQQRRSSMEMSLMNSLISKQGYLEMNGLRSKVYVVICADRVFLYGNAEEHSQGVGITYIEMNVGTVKSTDKRSFNLTTFYRTFSFLAESAQQRDQWVEALQDCVSRSLSSDVVAQKIWAVEANQRCADCGAPHPDWASVNLCVVLCKCCAGVHRGLGQSVSKVRSLRMDEKVWTDNLIQVFLLGNNRVNLFWAANTPPSEALQPSSDSEKRQRFVSAKYCQGKYRRYHALFGQQEALNKALCSTVQTDDVLETLSLVFCGADVNCYTGDPELPSPVSVAQHYGQILQVEFLTHNHNTDLPGSRAGNHTLLEAALPVSHTGYLFKTASSIRPVTECKAKGGG
;
A
#
# COMPACT_ATOMS: atom_id res chain seq x y z
N MET A 1 48.66 -46.91 48.21
CA MET A 1 49.26 -46.82 46.86
C MET A 1 48.13 -46.85 45.84
N CYS A 2 47.90 -45.74 45.12
CA CYS A 2 47.83 -45.65 43.65
C CYS A 2 47.50 -46.97 42.88
N VAL A 3 46.61 -47.08 41.87
CA VAL A 3 46.34 -46.23 40.69
C VAL A 3 45.07 -46.73 39.94
N CYS A 4 44.37 -45.81 39.27
CA CYS A 4 43.47 -45.87 38.09
C CYS A 4 42.82 -47.18 37.59
N VAL A 5 41.51 -47.09 37.31
CA VAL A 5 40.93 -47.50 36.01
C VAL A 5 40.01 -46.40 35.49
N CYS A 6 40.17 -46.09 34.20
CA CYS A 6 39.82 -44.87 33.51
C CYS A 6 38.31 -44.59 33.35
N VAL A 7 37.99 -43.31 33.51
CA VAL A 7 36.86 -42.60 32.93
C VAL A 7 37.04 -42.57 31.39
N CYS A 8 36.33 -43.42 30.65
CA CYS A 8 36.33 -43.37 29.17
C CYS A 8 34.97 -43.65 28.49
N VAL A 9 33.89 -43.86 29.25
CA VAL A 9 32.61 -44.32 28.64
C VAL A 9 31.57 -43.20 28.41
N CYS A 10 31.64 -42.07 29.12
CA CYS A 10 30.63 -41.01 28.97
C CYS A 10 30.89 -39.97 27.87
N VAL A 11 32.12 -39.83 27.34
CA VAL A 11 32.42 -38.83 26.30
C VAL A 11 32.08 -39.35 24.90
N CYS A 12 32.24 -40.65 24.64
CA CYS A 12 32.01 -41.25 23.32
C CYS A 12 30.53 -41.31 22.91
N VAL A 13 29.60 -41.46 23.87
CA VAL A 13 28.15 -41.45 23.58
C VAL A 13 27.68 -40.06 23.13
N CYS A 14 28.29 -39.00 23.67
CA CYS A 14 27.95 -37.63 23.29
C CYS A 14 28.54 -37.23 21.91
N VAL A 15 29.72 -37.77 21.57
CA VAL A 15 30.37 -37.54 20.26
C VAL A 15 29.67 -38.30 19.14
N SER A 16 29.31 -39.56 19.34
CA SER A 16 28.60 -40.36 18.32
C SER A 16 27.24 -39.77 17.96
N VAL A 17 26.44 -39.38 18.95
CA VAL A 17 25.16 -38.69 18.74
C VAL A 17 25.37 -37.34 18.04
N ARG A 18 26.41 -36.57 18.41
CA ARG A 18 26.75 -35.32 17.72
C ARG A 18 27.11 -35.54 16.25
N GLU A 19 27.95 -36.53 15.94
CA GLU A 19 28.34 -36.84 14.57
C GLU A 19 27.15 -37.32 13.73
N GLU A 20 26.22 -38.07 14.34
CA GLU A 20 24.98 -38.50 13.69
C GLU A 20 24.08 -37.30 13.37
N TRP A 21 23.85 -36.38 14.30
CA TRP A 21 23.13 -35.13 14.04
C TRP A 21 23.81 -34.26 12.99
N VAL A 22 25.15 -34.17 13.01
CA VAL A 22 25.91 -33.43 12.01
C VAL A 22 25.77 -34.08 10.63
N SER A 23 25.75 -35.41 10.55
CA SER A 23 25.55 -36.15 9.29
C SER A 23 24.15 -35.91 8.73
N VAL A 24 23.11 -36.03 9.56
CA VAL A 24 21.71 -35.79 9.16
C VAL A 24 21.50 -34.35 8.71
N LEU A 25 22.07 -33.37 9.42
CA LEU A 25 22.01 -31.96 9.01
C LEU A 25 22.75 -31.73 7.69
N LYS A 26 23.94 -32.33 7.50
CA LYS A 26 24.70 -32.26 6.25
C LYS A 26 23.93 -32.86 5.08
N GLU A 27 23.33 -34.05 5.24
CA GLU A 27 22.49 -34.69 4.22
C GLU A 27 21.26 -33.84 3.88
N THR A 28 20.59 -33.28 4.89
CA THR A 28 19.42 -32.41 4.68
C THR A 28 19.80 -31.12 3.94
N ILE A 29 20.95 -30.53 4.27
CA ILE A 29 21.51 -29.37 3.55
C ILE A 29 21.86 -29.75 2.10
N GLN A 30 22.45 -30.92 1.89
CA GLN A 30 22.83 -31.42 0.56
C GLN A 30 21.60 -31.72 -0.32
N GLN A 31 20.54 -32.29 0.26
CA GLN A 31 19.27 -32.51 -0.42
C GLN A 31 18.56 -31.20 -0.76
N ARG A 32 18.56 -30.20 0.15
CA ARG A 32 18.03 -28.86 -0.16
C ARG A 32 18.82 -28.14 -1.25
N ARG A 33 20.15 -28.32 -1.29
CA ARG A 33 21.01 -27.81 -2.39
C ARG A 33 20.60 -28.34 -3.76
N SER A 34 20.05 -29.56 -3.84
CA SER A 34 19.56 -30.14 -5.11
C SER A 34 18.15 -29.67 -5.52
N SER A 35 17.38 -29.07 -4.62
CA SER A 35 15.99 -28.65 -4.88
C SER A 35 15.85 -27.22 -5.40
N MET A 36 16.92 -26.42 -5.40
CA MET A 36 16.88 -25.01 -5.83
C MET A 36 18.14 -24.71 -6.65
N GLU A 37 18.01 -24.70 -7.98
CA GLU A 37 19.13 -24.40 -8.87
C GLU A 37 19.66 -22.98 -8.60
N MET A 38 20.89 -22.89 -8.09
CA MET A 38 21.60 -21.65 -7.76
C MET A 38 21.67 -20.67 -8.95
N SER A 39 21.61 -21.19 -10.18
CA SER A 39 21.56 -20.43 -11.43
C SER A 39 20.27 -19.61 -11.58
N LEU A 40 19.12 -20.16 -11.22
CA LEU A 40 17.82 -19.46 -11.25
C LEU A 40 17.76 -18.39 -10.16
N MET A 41 18.28 -18.67 -8.96
CA MET A 41 18.38 -17.69 -7.87
C MET A 41 19.24 -16.49 -8.26
N ASN A 42 20.40 -16.72 -8.90
CA ASN A 42 21.28 -15.63 -9.36
C ASN A 42 20.60 -14.68 -10.35
N SER A 43 19.67 -15.18 -11.17
CA SER A 43 18.91 -14.35 -12.13
C SER A 43 17.87 -13.43 -11.46
N LEU A 44 17.48 -13.73 -10.22
CA LEU A 44 16.45 -13.01 -9.46
C LEU A 44 17.03 -12.07 -8.40
N ILE A 45 18.36 -11.94 -8.34
CA ILE A 45 19.04 -11.04 -7.40
C ILE A 45 18.83 -9.59 -7.85
N SER A 46 18.14 -8.80 -7.03
CA SER A 46 17.92 -7.37 -7.31
C SER A 46 19.03 -6.48 -6.75
N LYS A 47 19.66 -6.88 -5.64
CA LYS A 47 20.80 -6.18 -5.03
C LYS A 47 21.58 -7.13 -4.12
N GLN A 48 22.89 -6.98 -4.08
CA GLN A 48 23.75 -7.70 -3.14
C GLN A 48 24.93 -6.84 -2.67
N GLY A 49 25.47 -7.13 -1.48
CA GLY A 49 26.66 -6.45 -0.96
C GLY A 49 26.81 -6.56 0.56
N TYR A 50 27.90 -5.97 1.08
CA TYR A 50 28.19 -5.99 2.51
C TYR A 50 27.46 -4.89 3.28
N LEU A 51 26.97 -5.24 4.46
CA LEU A 51 26.41 -4.32 5.46
C LEU A 51 26.95 -4.69 6.83
N GLU A 52 27.17 -3.71 7.69
CA GLU A 52 27.44 -3.97 9.11
C GLU A 52 26.10 -4.14 9.84
N MET A 53 25.99 -5.13 10.72
CA MET A 53 24.75 -5.41 11.46
C MET A 53 24.99 -5.26 12.96
N ASN A 54 24.22 -4.40 13.63
CA ASN A 54 24.39 -4.17 15.06
C ASN A 54 24.21 -5.47 15.85
N GLY A 55 25.19 -5.81 16.69
CA GLY A 55 25.22 -7.05 17.49
C GLY A 55 26.20 -8.11 16.97
N LEU A 56 26.59 -8.07 15.70
CA LEU A 56 27.73 -8.82 15.17
C LEU A 56 28.89 -7.83 14.96
N ARG A 57 30.09 -8.14 15.46
CA ARG A 57 31.28 -7.29 15.23
C ARG A 57 31.82 -7.37 13.79
N SER A 58 31.09 -8.00 12.87
CA SER A 58 31.52 -8.31 11.51
C SER A 58 30.49 -7.88 10.48
N LYS A 59 30.97 -7.53 9.28
CA LYS A 59 30.13 -7.32 8.10
C LYS A 59 29.39 -8.61 7.77
N VAL A 60 28.14 -8.49 7.34
CA VAL A 60 27.34 -9.57 6.76
C VAL A 60 27.18 -9.30 5.27
N TYR A 61 27.10 -10.36 4.48
CA TYR A 61 26.79 -10.26 3.05
C TYR A 61 25.29 -10.42 2.85
N VAL A 62 24.64 -9.37 2.35
CA VAL A 62 23.19 -9.29 2.20
C VAL A 62 22.83 -9.44 0.73
N VAL A 63 21.85 -10.27 0.44
CA VAL A 63 21.36 -10.53 -0.93
C VAL A 63 19.85 -10.40 -0.95
N ILE A 64 19.32 -9.54 -1.80
CA ILE A 64 17.89 -9.43 -2.08
C ILE A 64 17.62 -10.30 -3.31
N CYS A 65 16.85 -11.36 -3.14
CA CYS A 65 16.50 -12.29 -4.21
C CYS A 65 14.99 -12.52 -4.20
N ALA A 66 14.33 -12.25 -5.33
CA ALA A 66 12.88 -12.24 -5.45
C ALA A 66 12.22 -11.41 -4.33
N ASP A 67 11.42 -12.02 -3.48
CA ASP A 67 10.63 -11.45 -2.38
C ASP A 67 11.28 -11.66 -0.99
N ARG A 68 12.54 -12.09 -0.96
CA ARG A 68 13.27 -12.44 0.26
C ARG A 68 14.61 -11.71 0.34
N VAL A 69 15.07 -11.53 1.57
CA VAL A 69 16.40 -10.99 1.89
C VAL A 69 17.18 -12.06 2.63
N PHE A 70 18.31 -12.46 2.06
CA PHE A 70 19.20 -13.47 2.61
C PHE A 70 20.40 -12.78 3.29
N LEU A 71 20.77 -13.29 4.46
CA LEU A 71 21.95 -12.86 5.21
C LEU A 71 22.97 -14.00 5.23
N TYR A 72 24.17 -13.72 4.76
CA TYR A 72 25.32 -14.63 4.74
C TYR A 72 26.45 -14.06 5.60
N GLY A 73 27.32 -14.91 6.13
CA GLY A 73 28.51 -14.44 6.85
C GLY A 73 29.51 -13.76 5.92
N ASN A 74 29.65 -14.26 4.70
CA ASN A 74 30.54 -13.70 3.67
C ASN A 74 30.08 -14.10 2.25
N ALA A 75 30.77 -13.58 1.23
CA ALA A 75 30.45 -13.87 -0.18
C ALA A 75 30.75 -15.32 -0.62
N GLU A 76 31.68 -16.01 0.02
CA GLU A 76 31.97 -17.43 -0.26
C GLU A 76 30.87 -18.34 0.28
N GLU A 77 30.33 -18.02 1.46
CA GLU A 77 29.16 -18.70 2.01
C GLU A 77 27.92 -18.50 1.13
N HIS A 78 27.75 -17.32 0.53
CA HIS A 78 26.71 -17.08 -0.48
C HIS A 78 26.89 -17.99 -1.71
N SER A 79 28.08 -18.08 -2.28
CA SER A 79 28.33 -18.94 -3.45
C SER A 79 28.15 -20.43 -3.14
N GLN A 80 28.35 -20.81 -1.87
CA GLN A 80 28.10 -22.16 -1.35
C GLN A 80 26.64 -22.40 -0.90
N GLY A 81 25.79 -21.37 -0.88
CA GLY A 81 24.40 -21.43 -0.44
C GLY A 81 24.21 -21.62 1.07
N VAL A 82 25.21 -21.28 1.89
CA VAL A 82 25.20 -21.43 3.36
C VAL A 82 24.81 -20.10 4.01
N GLY A 83 23.50 -19.83 4.10
CA GLY A 83 22.99 -18.61 4.72
C GLY A 83 22.90 -18.69 6.25
N ILE A 84 23.09 -17.56 6.92
CA ILE A 84 22.78 -17.41 8.35
C ILE A 84 21.27 -17.50 8.56
N THR A 85 20.51 -16.74 7.78
CA THR A 85 19.04 -16.70 7.82
C THR A 85 18.49 -16.01 6.57
N TYR A 86 17.19 -16.07 6.37
CA TYR A 86 16.48 -15.28 5.39
C TYR A 86 15.28 -14.57 6.05
N ILE A 87 14.86 -13.47 5.44
CA ILE A 87 13.76 -12.63 5.88
C ILE A 87 12.77 -12.57 4.73
N GLU A 88 11.52 -12.96 4.99
CA GLU A 88 10.42 -12.77 4.06
C GLU A 88 9.97 -11.30 4.11
N MET A 89 9.88 -10.65 2.94
CA MET A 89 9.68 -9.20 2.90
C MET A 89 8.20 -8.79 2.95
N ASN A 90 7.27 -9.72 2.79
CA ASN A 90 5.82 -9.53 3.02
C ASN A 90 5.50 -9.09 4.46
N VAL A 91 6.42 -9.29 5.40
CA VAL A 91 6.28 -8.87 6.81
C VAL A 91 7.30 -7.81 7.22
N GLY A 92 8.07 -7.29 6.26
CA GLY A 92 9.16 -6.36 6.50
C GLY A 92 8.73 -4.90 6.40
N THR A 93 9.22 -4.06 7.32
CA THR A 93 9.16 -2.60 7.19
C THR A 93 10.56 -2.03 7.27
N VAL A 94 10.93 -1.16 6.32
CA VAL A 94 12.27 -0.58 6.23
C VAL A 94 12.21 0.90 6.57
N LYS A 95 13.02 1.35 7.53
CA LYS A 95 13.09 2.75 7.96
C LYS A 95 14.53 3.22 8.11
N SER A 96 14.85 4.36 7.50
CA SER A 96 16.10 5.07 7.77
C SER A 96 16.13 5.57 9.22
N THR A 97 17.24 5.36 9.93
CA THR A 97 17.40 5.78 11.33
C THR A 97 18.42 6.89 11.51
N ASP A 98 19.54 6.84 10.78
CA ASP A 98 20.60 7.85 10.81
C ASP A 98 21.19 8.04 9.40
N LYS A 99 22.17 8.92 9.25
CA LYS A 99 22.86 9.21 7.98
C LYS A 99 23.34 7.95 7.25
N ARG A 100 23.77 6.92 7.98
CA ARG A 100 24.30 5.67 7.42
C ARG A 100 23.56 4.42 7.89
N SER A 101 22.61 4.55 8.82
CA SER A 101 21.93 3.40 9.40
C SER A 101 20.47 3.32 9.02
N PHE A 102 19.96 2.10 8.93
CA PHE A 102 18.56 1.82 8.69
C PHE A 102 18.15 0.52 9.40
N ASN A 103 16.86 0.40 9.68
CA ASN A 103 16.27 -0.76 10.32
C ASN A 103 15.32 -1.48 9.35
N LEU A 104 15.45 -2.80 9.29
CA LEU A 104 14.43 -3.70 8.76
C LEU A 104 13.72 -4.36 9.94
N THR A 105 12.48 -3.99 10.18
CA THR A 105 11.65 -4.53 11.24
C THR A 105 10.69 -5.56 10.67
N THR A 106 10.73 -6.77 11.24
CA THR A 106 9.72 -7.82 11.06
C THR A 106 8.90 -7.94 12.35
N PHE A 107 7.79 -8.69 12.33
CA PHE A 107 6.96 -8.90 13.54
C PHE A 107 7.73 -9.52 14.71
N TYR A 108 8.78 -10.30 14.43
CA TYR A 108 9.51 -11.05 15.45
C TYR A 108 10.85 -10.42 15.82
N ARG A 109 11.43 -9.60 14.93
CA ARG A 109 12.78 -9.07 15.10
C ARG A 109 13.03 -7.79 14.30
N THR A 110 13.82 -6.89 14.88
CA THR A 110 14.41 -5.75 14.15
C THR A 110 15.87 -6.04 13.83
N PHE A 111 16.23 -5.87 12.56
CA PHE A 111 17.60 -5.94 12.06
C PHE A 111 18.09 -4.51 11.80
N SER A 112 19.16 -4.11 12.48
CA SER A 112 19.76 -2.78 12.32
C SER A 112 21.03 -2.89 11.50
N PHE A 113 21.04 -2.21 10.36
CA PHE A 113 22.14 -2.21 9.40
C PHE A 113 22.83 -0.84 9.37
N LEU A 114 24.14 -0.87 9.12
CA LEU A 114 24.98 0.29 8.89
C LEU A 114 25.67 0.12 7.54
N ALA A 115 25.44 1.09 6.66
CA ALA A 115 26.08 1.20 5.35
C ALA A 115 27.37 2.02 5.43
N GLU A 116 28.24 1.88 4.43
CA GLU A 116 29.52 2.59 4.38
C GLU A 116 29.33 4.09 4.16
N SER A 117 28.30 4.47 3.39
CA SER A 117 27.95 5.85 3.05
C SER A 117 26.44 6.11 3.10
N ALA A 118 26.06 7.38 3.16
CA ALA A 118 24.65 7.79 3.14
C ALA A 118 23.96 7.40 1.82
N GLN A 119 24.67 7.55 0.71
CA GLN A 119 24.21 7.16 -0.62
C GLN A 119 23.97 5.64 -0.71
N GLN A 120 24.90 4.84 -0.17
CA GLN A 120 24.72 3.38 -0.16
C GLN A 120 23.52 2.98 0.70
N ARG A 121 23.32 3.64 1.86
CA ARG A 121 22.13 3.47 2.70
C ARG A 121 20.84 3.77 1.94
N ASP A 122 20.78 4.89 1.20
CA ASP A 122 19.57 5.25 0.44
C ASP A 122 19.26 4.21 -0.64
N GLN A 123 20.27 3.73 -1.38
CA GLN A 123 20.09 2.66 -2.35
C GLN A 123 19.62 1.34 -1.74
N TRP A 124 20.10 1.00 -0.53
CA TRP A 124 19.66 -0.21 0.17
C TRP A 124 18.22 -0.07 0.67
N VAL A 125 17.88 1.09 1.24
CA VAL A 125 16.53 1.37 1.72
C VAL A 125 15.54 1.31 0.57
N GLU A 126 15.84 1.93 -0.57
CA GLU A 126 15.03 1.88 -1.79
C GLU A 126 14.84 0.43 -2.26
N ALA A 127 15.93 -0.32 -2.45
CA ALA A 127 15.84 -1.71 -2.93
C ALA A 127 15.07 -2.64 -1.98
N LEU A 128 15.21 -2.44 -0.66
CA LEU A 128 14.47 -3.22 0.33
C LEU A 128 12.99 -2.82 0.38
N GLN A 129 12.67 -1.52 0.27
CA GLN A 129 11.28 -1.04 0.18
C GLN A 129 10.59 -1.54 -1.09
N ASP A 130 11.31 -1.61 -2.21
CA ASP A 130 10.83 -2.22 -3.44
C ASP A 130 10.60 -3.72 -3.29
N CYS A 131 11.48 -4.42 -2.55
CA CYS A 131 11.30 -5.84 -2.25
C CYS A 131 10.07 -6.11 -1.39
N VAL A 132 9.85 -5.31 -0.32
CA VAL A 132 8.62 -5.36 0.48
C VAL A 132 7.40 -5.15 -0.41
N SER A 133 7.44 -4.13 -1.28
CA SER A 133 6.33 -3.80 -2.17
C SER A 133 6.01 -4.95 -3.14
N ARG A 134 7.03 -5.61 -3.69
CA ARG A 134 6.88 -6.78 -4.59
C ARG A 134 6.36 -8.02 -3.86
N SER A 135 6.81 -8.25 -2.63
CA SER A 135 6.35 -9.38 -1.81
C SER A 135 4.89 -9.22 -1.38
N LEU A 136 4.41 -7.98 -1.28
CA LEU A 136 3.02 -7.64 -0.97
C LEU A 136 2.12 -7.50 -2.21
N SER A 137 2.67 -7.52 -3.43
CA SER A 137 1.89 -7.27 -4.64
C SER A 137 1.27 -8.56 -5.19
N SER A 138 -0.06 -8.59 -5.30
CA SER A 138 -0.80 -9.56 -6.10
C SER A 138 -1.19 -8.94 -7.44
N ASP A 139 -0.81 -9.58 -8.53
CA ASP A 139 -1.11 -9.06 -9.87
C ASP A 139 -2.51 -9.47 -10.37
N VAL A 140 -3.20 -10.35 -9.65
CA VAL A 140 -4.46 -10.96 -10.10
C VAL A 140 -5.53 -9.90 -10.41
N VAL A 141 -5.73 -8.95 -9.50
CA VAL A 141 -6.72 -7.87 -9.66
C VAL A 141 -6.31 -6.94 -10.80
N ALA A 142 -5.05 -6.52 -10.84
CA ALA A 142 -4.53 -5.65 -11.89
C ALA A 142 -4.72 -6.27 -13.27
N GLN A 143 -4.40 -7.55 -13.44
CA GLN A 143 -4.60 -8.29 -14.69
C GLN A 143 -6.07 -8.38 -15.09
N LYS A 144 -6.99 -8.68 -14.15
CA LYS A 144 -8.43 -8.69 -14.42
C LYS A 144 -8.93 -7.32 -14.90
N ILE A 145 -8.52 -6.23 -14.25
CA ILE A 145 -8.95 -4.86 -14.60
C ILE A 145 -8.34 -4.40 -15.92
N TRP A 146 -7.08 -4.76 -16.20
CA TRP A 146 -6.37 -4.45 -17.44
C TRP A 146 -6.78 -5.30 -18.65
N ALA A 147 -7.64 -6.31 -18.44
CA ALA A 147 -8.29 -7.01 -19.55
C ALA A 147 -9.12 -6.04 -20.42
N VAL A 148 -9.59 -4.93 -19.84
CA VAL A 148 -10.16 -3.81 -20.59
C VAL A 148 -9.04 -2.89 -21.05
N GLU A 149 -8.86 -2.77 -22.37
CA GLU A 149 -7.79 -1.95 -22.98
C GLU A 149 -7.78 -0.51 -22.45
N ALA A 150 -8.96 0.09 -22.27
CA ALA A 150 -9.08 1.45 -21.75
C ALA A 150 -8.50 1.61 -20.33
N ASN A 151 -8.48 0.55 -19.52
CA ASN A 151 -7.93 0.57 -18.16
C ASN A 151 -6.40 0.42 -18.13
N GLN A 152 -5.76 0.08 -19.26
CA GLN A 152 -4.30 0.07 -19.37
C GLN A 152 -3.70 1.47 -19.45
N ARG A 153 -4.53 2.51 -19.44
CA ARG A 153 -4.12 3.92 -19.42
C ARG A 153 -4.81 4.65 -18.29
N CYS A 154 -4.06 5.49 -17.59
CA CYS A 154 -4.56 6.35 -16.51
C CYS A 154 -5.72 7.23 -17.00
N ALA A 155 -6.82 7.27 -16.24
CA ALA A 155 -8.02 8.02 -16.57
C ALA A 155 -7.80 9.54 -16.70
N ASP A 156 -6.74 10.09 -16.10
CA ASP A 156 -6.49 11.53 -16.09
C ASP A 156 -5.40 11.98 -17.06
N CYS A 157 -4.29 11.24 -17.15
CA CYS A 157 -3.12 11.66 -17.91
C CYS A 157 -2.66 10.66 -18.98
N GLY A 158 -3.36 9.54 -19.15
CA GLY A 158 -3.05 8.54 -20.18
C GLY A 158 -1.78 7.72 -19.95
N ALA A 159 -1.08 7.88 -18.81
CA ALA A 159 0.10 7.09 -18.47
C ALA A 159 -0.22 5.58 -18.47
N PRO A 160 0.66 4.72 -19.02
CA PRO A 160 0.39 3.30 -19.18
C PRO A 160 0.41 2.54 -17.84
N HIS A 161 -0.22 1.36 -17.84
CA HIS A 161 -0.26 0.38 -16.74
C HIS A 161 -0.54 1.00 -15.36
N PRO A 162 -1.69 1.67 -15.17
CA PRO A 162 -2.03 2.25 -13.88
C PRO A 162 -2.34 1.17 -12.83
N ASP A 163 -1.61 1.19 -11.71
CA ASP A 163 -1.76 0.23 -10.59
C ASP A 163 -2.65 0.71 -9.44
N TRP A 164 -3.34 1.83 -9.61
CA TRP A 164 -4.21 2.42 -8.59
C TRP A 164 -5.60 2.67 -9.15
N ALA A 165 -6.59 2.83 -8.29
CA ALA A 165 -7.93 3.18 -8.70
C ALA A 165 -8.63 4.04 -7.64
N SER A 166 -9.59 4.85 -8.06
CA SER A 166 -10.57 5.46 -7.15
C SER A 166 -11.88 4.68 -7.23
N VAL A 167 -12.23 3.97 -6.14
CA VAL A 167 -13.35 3.02 -6.15
C VAL A 167 -14.71 3.69 -6.27
N ASN A 168 -14.89 4.87 -5.68
CA ASN A 168 -16.16 5.61 -5.77
C ASN A 168 -16.33 6.33 -7.12
N LEU A 169 -15.23 6.78 -7.73
CA LEU A 169 -15.23 7.48 -9.02
C LEU A 169 -15.17 6.52 -10.22
N CYS A 170 -14.92 5.23 -9.99
CA CYS A 170 -14.80 4.17 -11.00
C CYS A 170 -13.69 4.42 -12.03
N VAL A 171 -12.54 4.95 -11.62
CA VAL A 171 -11.41 5.27 -12.51
C VAL A 171 -10.11 4.61 -12.07
N VAL A 172 -9.31 4.14 -13.04
CA VAL A 172 -7.98 3.57 -12.84
C VAL A 172 -6.91 4.64 -13.11
N LEU A 173 -5.93 4.76 -12.23
CA LEU A 173 -5.02 5.89 -12.08
C LEU A 173 -3.56 5.44 -11.98
N CYS A 174 -2.64 6.19 -12.60
CA CYS A 174 -1.21 6.00 -12.36
C CYS A 174 -0.82 6.48 -10.96
N LYS A 175 0.35 6.04 -10.47
CA LYS A 175 0.90 6.43 -9.14
C LYS A 175 0.86 7.94 -8.89
N CYS A 176 1.24 8.74 -9.90
CA CYS A 176 1.30 10.20 -9.77
C CYS A 176 -0.10 10.86 -9.67
N CYS A 177 -1.10 10.38 -10.44
CA CYS A 177 -2.48 10.88 -10.30
C CYS A 177 -3.12 10.37 -9.01
N ALA A 178 -2.88 9.11 -8.64
CA ALA A 178 -3.35 8.55 -7.37
C ALA A 178 -2.82 9.35 -6.16
N GLY A 179 -1.59 9.85 -6.22
CA GLY A 179 -1.03 10.76 -5.22
C GLY A 179 -1.83 12.06 -5.06
N VAL A 180 -2.23 12.68 -6.18
CA VAL A 180 -3.08 13.88 -6.19
C VAL A 180 -4.49 13.57 -5.67
N HIS A 181 -5.09 12.46 -6.10
CA HIS A 181 -6.39 12.00 -5.63
C HIS A 181 -6.45 11.79 -4.11
N ARG A 182 -5.37 11.26 -3.50
CA ARG A 182 -5.25 11.15 -2.04
C ARG A 182 -5.32 12.51 -1.35
N GLY A 183 -4.75 13.54 -1.96
CA GLY A 183 -4.78 14.93 -1.47
C GLY A 183 -6.16 15.57 -1.50
N LEU A 184 -7.11 15.07 -2.31
CA LEU A 184 -8.49 15.57 -2.33
C LEU A 184 -9.31 15.17 -1.09
N GLY A 185 -8.90 14.11 -0.40
CA GLY A 185 -9.60 13.54 0.74
C GLY A 185 -10.60 12.43 0.39
N GLN A 186 -10.94 11.61 1.39
CA GLN A 186 -11.77 10.41 1.22
C GLN A 186 -13.23 10.71 0.86
N SER A 187 -13.72 11.91 1.14
CA SER A 187 -15.07 12.33 0.74
C SER A 187 -15.15 12.60 -0.77
N VAL A 188 -14.04 12.89 -1.45
CA VAL A 188 -14.03 13.09 -2.91
C VAL A 188 -13.55 11.84 -3.64
N SER A 189 -12.42 11.27 -3.22
CA SER A 189 -11.77 10.16 -3.92
C SER A 189 -11.26 9.09 -2.97
N LYS A 190 -11.71 7.86 -3.17
CA LYS A 190 -11.36 6.69 -2.35
C LYS A 190 -10.31 5.85 -3.08
N VAL A 191 -9.04 6.23 -2.94
CA VAL A 191 -7.91 5.60 -3.66
C VAL A 191 -7.54 4.24 -3.05
N ARG A 192 -7.41 3.21 -3.90
CA ARG A 192 -6.99 1.84 -3.57
C ARG A 192 -5.96 1.32 -4.56
N SER A 193 -5.02 0.52 -4.08
CA SER A 193 -4.00 -0.16 -4.89
C SER A 193 -4.59 -1.41 -5.52
N LEU A 194 -4.40 -1.60 -6.83
CA LEU A 194 -4.76 -2.84 -7.50
C LEU A 194 -3.91 -4.02 -7.03
N ARG A 195 -2.68 -3.75 -6.56
CA ARG A 195 -1.73 -4.80 -6.18
C ARG A 195 -1.62 -5.05 -4.69
N MET A 196 -1.89 -4.04 -3.86
CA MET A 196 -1.62 -4.10 -2.41
C MET A 196 -2.90 -4.20 -1.56
N ASP A 197 -4.07 -3.83 -2.09
CA ASP A 197 -5.32 -3.77 -1.31
C ASP A 197 -6.26 -4.94 -1.65
N GLU A 198 -5.77 -6.17 -1.76
CA GLU A 198 -6.51 -7.36 -2.23
C GLU A 198 -7.88 -7.54 -1.56
N LYS A 199 -7.97 -7.30 -0.25
CA LYS A 199 -9.22 -7.45 0.52
C LYS A 199 -10.34 -6.49 0.11
N VAL A 200 -10.01 -5.39 -0.56
CA VAL A 200 -11.00 -4.42 -1.04
C VAL A 200 -11.59 -4.86 -2.37
N TRP A 201 -10.84 -5.64 -3.15
CA TRP A 201 -11.21 -6.03 -4.51
C TRP A 201 -12.03 -7.31 -4.54
N THR A 202 -13.34 -7.16 -4.29
CA THR A 202 -14.31 -8.24 -4.53
C THR A 202 -14.52 -8.45 -6.03
N ASP A 203 -14.99 -9.63 -6.44
CA ASP A 203 -15.30 -9.88 -7.85
C ASP A 203 -16.39 -8.92 -8.38
N ASN A 204 -17.35 -8.53 -7.55
CA ASN A 204 -18.37 -7.53 -7.90
C ASN A 204 -17.75 -6.15 -8.16
N LEU A 205 -16.83 -5.70 -7.29
CA LEU A 205 -16.13 -4.43 -7.49
C LEU A 205 -15.27 -4.46 -8.76
N ILE A 206 -14.57 -5.57 -9.01
CA ILE A 206 -13.79 -5.75 -10.24
C ILE A 206 -14.70 -5.62 -11.46
N GLN A 207 -15.91 -6.21 -11.44
CA GLN A 207 -16.89 -6.08 -12.53
C GLN A 207 -17.32 -4.63 -12.78
N VAL A 208 -17.48 -3.80 -11.75
CA VAL A 208 -17.74 -2.35 -11.92
C VAL A 208 -16.60 -1.69 -12.72
N PHE A 209 -15.35 -2.08 -12.47
CA PHE A 209 -14.20 -1.54 -13.20
C PHE A 209 -14.06 -2.05 -14.63
N LEU A 210 -14.80 -3.10 -15.03
CA LEU A 210 -14.85 -3.57 -16.41
C LEU A 210 -15.65 -2.62 -17.33
N LEU A 211 -16.36 -1.63 -16.78
CA LEU A 211 -16.94 -0.52 -17.55
C LEU A 211 -15.85 0.25 -18.33
N GLY A 212 -14.66 0.36 -17.74
CA GLY A 212 -13.49 0.94 -18.38
C GLY A 212 -13.40 2.47 -18.31
N ASN A 213 -12.18 2.97 -18.16
CA ASN A 213 -11.87 4.40 -18.10
C ASN A 213 -12.42 5.20 -19.29
N ASN A 214 -12.52 4.61 -20.48
CA ASN A 214 -13.08 5.30 -21.66
C ASN A 214 -14.53 5.70 -21.42
N ARG A 215 -15.40 4.74 -21.04
CA ARG A 215 -16.82 4.99 -20.79
C ARG A 215 -17.04 5.93 -19.61
N VAL A 216 -16.28 5.73 -18.54
CA VAL A 216 -16.36 6.59 -17.34
C VAL A 216 -15.91 8.03 -17.65
N ASN A 217 -14.93 8.22 -18.53
CA ASN A 217 -14.50 9.55 -18.98
C ASN A 217 -15.47 10.20 -19.97
N LEU A 218 -16.38 9.46 -20.62
CA LEU A 218 -17.51 10.08 -21.35
C LEU A 218 -18.42 10.88 -20.41
N PHE A 219 -18.40 10.57 -19.11
CA PHE A 219 -18.96 11.42 -18.08
C PHE A 219 -17.93 12.41 -17.55
N TRP A 220 -16.85 11.97 -16.89
CA TRP A 220 -15.97 12.86 -16.11
C TRP A 220 -15.12 13.84 -16.92
N ALA A 221 -14.83 13.53 -18.18
CA ALA A 221 -13.93 14.30 -19.06
C ALA A 221 -14.59 14.65 -20.41
N ALA A 222 -15.92 14.60 -20.47
CA ALA A 222 -16.70 14.85 -21.69
C ALA A 222 -16.34 16.17 -22.37
N ASN A 223 -16.07 17.19 -21.55
CA ASN A 223 -15.83 18.56 -21.98
C ASN A 223 -14.41 19.03 -21.68
N THR A 224 -13.43 18.13 -21.58
CA THR A 224 -12.04 18.52 -21.32
C THR A 224 -11.41 19.13 -22.58
N PRO A 225 -11.01 20.43 -22.57
CA PRO A 225 -10.37 21.02 -23.71
C PRO A 225 -8.94 20.47 -23.88
N PRO A 226 -8.44 20.31 -25.12
CA PRO A 226 -7.09 19.78 -25.37
C PRO A 226 -5.97 20.56 -24.68
N SER A 227 -6.16 21.86 -24.46
CA SER A 227 -5.19 22.74 -23.77
C SER A 227 -5.05 22.42 -22.28
N GLU A 228 -6.11 21.95 -21.62
CA GLU A 228 -6.11 21.60 -20.20
C GLU A 228 -5.82 20.12 -19.95
N ALA A 229 -5.94 19.27 -20.98
CA ALA A 229 -5.66 17.84 -20.88
C ALA A 229 -4.25 17.56 -20.33
N LEU A 230 -4.15 16.62 -19.41
CA LEU A 230 -2.86 16.19 -18.85
C LEU A 230 -2.13 15.24 -19.79
N GLN A 231 -0.81 15.30 -19.70
CA GLN A 231 0.12 14.34 -20.30
C GLN A 231 0.81 13.54 -19.19
N PRO A 232 1.35 12.34 -19.48
CA PRO A 232 2.07 11.56 -18.47
C PRO A 232 3.19 12.33 -17.76
N SER A 233 3.90 13.17 -18.53
CA SER A 233 5.00 14.03 -18.09
C SER A 233 4.58 15.35 -17.42
N SER A 234 3.28 15.63 -17.27
CA SER A 234 2.81 16.85 -16.61
C SER A 234 3.26 16.90 -15.16
N ASP A 235 3.72 18.09 -14.74
CA ASP A 235 4.18 18.36 -13.38
C ASP A 235 3.06 18.20 -12.33
N SER A 236 3.46 18.22 -11.05
CA SER A 236 2.55 18.02 -9.93
C SER A 236 1.50 19.13 -9.80
N GLU A 237 1.85 20.38 -10.12
CA GLU A 237 0.97 21.53 -9.95
C GLU A 237 -0.14 21.53 -11.01
N LYS A 238 0.21 21.33 -12.28
CA LYS A 238 -0.74 21.16 -13.39
C LYS A 238 -1.67 19.96 -13.12
N ARG A 239 -1.11 18.85 -12.64
CA ARG A 239 -1.88 17.66 -12.26
C ARG A 239 -2.87 17.96 -11.13
N GLN A 240 -2.44 18.65 -10.09
CA GLN A 240 -3.30 19.07 -8.97
C GLN A 240 -4.45 19.95 -9.46
N ARG A 241 -4.15 20.99 -10.26
CA ARG A 241 -5.18 21.90 -10.79
C ARG A 241 -6.20 21.15 -11.65
N PHE A 242 -5.75 20.29 -12.57
CA PHE A 242 -6.63 19.53 -13.44
C PHE A 242 -7.53 18.56 -12.67
N VAL A 243 -6.94 17.75 -11.77
CA VAL A 243 -7.68 16.74 -10.99
C VAL A 243 -8.70 17.42 -10.06
N SER A 244 -8.34 18.52 -9.40
CA SER A 244 -9.28 19.31 -8.60
C SER A 244 -10.42 19.89 -9.46
N ALA A 245 -10.12 20.42 -10.65
CA ALA A 245 -11.16 20.91 -11.57
C ALA A 245 -12.08 19.79 -12.05
N LYS A 246 -11.53 18.62 -12.37
CA LYS A 246 -12.27 17.46 -12.85
C LYS A 246 -13.23 16.90 -11.79
N TYR A 247 -12.74 16.62 -10.57
CA TYR A 247 -13.51 15.85 -9.58
C TYR A 247 -14.08 16.69 -8.42
N CYS A 248 -13.43 17.78 -8.00
CA CYS A 248 -13.97 18.63 -6.92
C CYS A 248 -14.95 19.68 -7.47
N GLN A 249 -14.66 20.24 -8.64
CA GLN A 249 -15.51 21.25 -9.27
C GLN A 249 -16.49 20.64 -10.28
N GLY A 250 -16.19 19.43 -10.78
CA GLY A 250 -16.99 18.81 -11.84
C GLY A 250 -16.90 19.55 -13.17
N LYS A 251 -15.83 20.34 -13.40
CA LYS A 251 -15.72 21.30 -14.51
C LYS A 251 -15.94 20.68 -15.89
N TYR A 252 -15.42 19.47 -16.09
CA TYR A 252 -15.43 18.80 -17.41
C TYR A 252 -16.53 17.75 -17.55
N ARG A 253 -17.33 17.54 -16.51
CA ARG A 253 -18.31 16.45 -16.51
C ARG A 253 -19.41 16.71 -17.54
N ARG A 254 -20.04 15.65 -18.02
CA ARG A 254 -21.31 15.75 -18.75
C ARG A 254 -22.44 15.97 -17.73
N TYR A 255 -23.18 17.06 -17.88
CA TYR A 255 -24.35 17.31 -17.04
C TYR A 255 -25.54 16.47 -17.51
N HIS A 256 -26.25 15.86 -16.56
CA HIS A 256 -27.50 15.16 -16.83
C HIS A 256 -28.61 16.16 -17.18
N ALA A 257 -29.59 15.76 -18.00
CA ALA A 257 -30.69 16.64 -18.42
C ALA A 257 -31.53 17.16 -17.25
N LEU A 258 -31.56 16.42 -16.14
CA LEU A 258 -32.26 16.77 -14.90
C LEU A 258 -31.39 17.57 -13.91
N PHE A 259 -30.20 18.03 -14.31
CA PHE A 259 -29.32 18.78 -13.40
C PHE A 259 -30.04 20.01 -12.79
N GLY A 260 -29.92 20.16 -11.47
CA GLY A 260 -30.63 21.20 -10.71
C GLY A 260 -32.07 20.84 -10.31
N GLN A 261 -32.61 19.71 -10.74
CA GLN A 261 -33.94 19.22 -10.38
C GLN A 261 -33.84 18.03 -9.41
N GLN A 262 -33.66 18.32 -8.12
CA GLN A 262 -33.35 17.31 -7.10
C GLN A 262 -34.35 16.14 -7.05
N GLU A 263 -35.65 16.43 -7.01
CA GLU A 263 -36.68 15.40 -6.93
C GLU A 263 -36.70 14.51 -8.19
N ALA A 264 -36.52 15.11 -9.37
CA ALA A 264 -36.47 14.37 -10.62
C ALA A 264 -35.22 13.48 -10.71
N LEU A 265 -34.06 13.97 -10.25
CA LEU A 265 -32.83 13.20 -10.14
C LEU A 265 -32.99 12.01 -9.19
N ASN A 266 -33.56 12.23 -8.00
CA ASN A 266 -33.80 11.18 -7.01
C ASN A 266 -34.76 10.11 -7.57
N LYS A 267 -35.85 10.53 -8.23
CA LYS A 267 -36.79 9.60 -8.86
C LYS A 267 -36.14 8.81 -10.01
N ALA A 268 -35.34 9.47 -10.85
CA ALA A 268 -34.60 8.82 -11.92
C ALA A 268 -33.57 7.83 -11.37
N LEU A 269 -32.89 8.16 -10.26
CA LEU A 269 -31.96 7.26 -9.57
C LEU A 269 -32.69 5.99 -9.12
N CYS A 270 -33.80 6.12 -8.40
CA CYS A 270 -34.60 4.98 -7.93
C CYS A 270 -35.12 4.09 -9.08
N SER A 271 -35.37 4.66 -10.26
CA SER A 271 -35.75 3.87 -11.45
C SER A 271 -34.54 3.18 -12.08
N THR A 272 -33.41 3.87 -12.20
CA THR A 272 -32.21 3.38 -12.88
C THR A 272 -31.55 2.24 -12.13
N VAL A 273 -31.53 2.29 -10.79
CA VAL A 273 -30.90 1.26 -9.95
C VAL A 273 -31.61 -0.10 -10.00
N GLN A 274 -32.79 -0.18 -10.64
CA GLN A 274 -33.48 -1.43 -10.94
C GLN A 274 -32.90 -2.14 -12.19
N THR A 275 -32.06 -1.43 -12.95
CA THR A 275 -31.38 -1.90 -14.18
C THR A 275 -29.88 -2.07 -13.95
N ASP A 276 -29.18 -2.66 -14.92
CA ASP A 276 -27.74 -2.87 -14.90
C ASP A 276 -26.92 -1.64 -15.35
N ASP A 277 -27.57 -0.52 -15.66
CA ASP A 277 -26.89 0.69 -16.15
C ASP A 277 -26.23 1.49 -15.01
N VAL A 278 -25.04 1.05 -14.62
CA VAL A 278 -24.22 1.72 -13.61
C VAL A 278 -23.69 3.07 -14.09
N LEU A 279 -23.53 3.27 -15.41
CA LEU A 279 -23.03 4.54 -15.96
C LEU A 279 -24.08 5.65 -15.84
N GLU A 280 -25.35 5.33 -16.06
CA GLU A 280 -26.44 6.26 -15.82
C GLU A 280 -26.59 6.58 -14.33
N THR A 281 -26.50 5.58 -13.45
CA THR A 281 -26.45 5.81 -11.99
C THR A 281 -25.30 6.75 -11.60
N LEU A 282 -24.11 6.55 -12.18
CA LEU A 282 -22.95 7.42 -11.97
C LEU A 282 -23.24 8.86 -12.40
N SER A 283 -23.84 9.05 -13.58
CA SER A 283 -24.25 10.38 -14.06
C SER A 283 -25.24 11.05 -13.11
N LEU A 284 -26.28 10.33 -12.67
CA LEU A 284 -27.31 10.84 -11.76
C LEU A 284 -26.71 11.26 -10.41
N VAL A 285 -25.92 10.38 -9.78
CA VAL A 285 -25.28 10.65 -8.49
C VAL A 285 -24.38 11.88 -8.58
N PHE A 286 -23.46 11.94 -9.53
CA PHE A 286 -22.52 13.06 -9.65
C PHE A 286 -23.12 14.32 -10.31
N CYS A 287 -24.39 14.28 -10.71
CA CYS A 287 -25.21 15.45 -11.05
C CYS A 287 -26.12 15.92 -9.91
N GLY A 288 -26.11 15.22 -8.76
CA GLY A 288 -26.74 15.68 -7.53
C GLY A 288 -27.82 14.78 -6.96
N ALA A 289 -28.11 13.62 -7.56
CA ALA A 289 -29.04 12.67 -6.94
C ALA A 289 -28.53 12.23 -5.56
N ASP A 290 -29.42 12.23 -4.57
CA ASP A 290 -29.10 11.79 -3.22
C ASP A 290 -29.12 10.27 -3.16
N VAL A 291 -27.95 9.67 -2.90
CA VAL A 291 -27.76 8.21 -2.76
C VAL A 291 -28.57 7.60 -1.62
N ASN A 292 -29.09 8.43 -0.71
CA ASN A 292 -29.92 8.06 0.43
C ASN A 292 -31.36 8.56 0.33
N CYS A 293 -31.80 9.02 -0.84
CA CYS A 293 -33.15 9.54 -1.00
C CYS A 293 -34.21 8.50 -0.62
N TYR A 294 -35.29 8.96 0.01
CA TYR A 294 -36.44 8.10 0.27
C TYR A 294 -37.15 7.76 -1.04
N THR A 295 -37.37 6.47 -1.26
CA THR A 295 -37.91 5.93 -2.53
C THR A 295 -39.42 6.07 -2.65
N GLY A 296 -40.10 6.36 -1.54
CA GLY A 296 -41.57 6.33 -1.42
C GLY A 296 -42.12 5.03 -0.85
N ASP A 297 -41.30 3.99 -0.73
CA ASP A 297 -41.70 2.67 -0.21
C ASP A 297 -40.99 2.36 1.13
N PRO A 298 -41.74 2.16 2.24
CA PRO A 298 -41.15 1.78 3.53
C PRO A 298 -40.38 0.45 3.52
N GLU A 299 -40.73 -0.49 2.66
CA GLU A 299 -40.04 -1.79 2.54
C GLU A 299 -38.71 -1.66 1.79
N LEU A 300 -38.59 -0.65 0.92
CA LEU A 300 -37.40 -0.37 0.12
C LEU A 300 -36.94 1.09 0.31
N PRO A 301 -36.55 1.50 1.53
CA PRO A 301 -36.45 2.91 1.90
C PRO A 301 -35.32 3.70 1.21
N SER A 302 -34.38 3.03 0.54
CA SER A 302 -33.22 3.66 -0.12
C SER A 302 -32.91 3.08 -1.51
N PRO A 303 -32.19 3.81 -2.38
CA PRO A 303 -31.75 3.29 -3.68
C PRO A 303 -30.95 1.99 -3.58
N VAL A 304 -30.15 1.82 -2.52
CA VAL A 304 -29.41 0.58 -2.25
C VAL A 304 -30.37 -0.59 -2.00
N SER A 305 -31.41 -0.39 -1.17
CA SER A 305 -32.40 -1.45 -0.91
C SER A 305 -33.20 -1.82 -2.17
N VAL A 306 -33.50 -0.84 -3.04
CA VAL A 306 -34.13 -1.09 -4.34
C VAL A 306 -33.21 -1.93 -5.22
N ALA A 307 -31.93 -1.53 -5.37
CA ALA A 307 -30.96 -2.29 -6.15
C ALA A 307 -30.81 -3.73 -5.65
N GLN A 308 -30.78 -3.94 -4.33
CA GLN A 308 -30.74 -5.27 -3.71
C GLN A 308 -31.97 -6.11 -4.05
N HIS A 309 -33.17 -5.52 -3.94
CA HIS A 309 -34.43 -6.20 -4.24
C HIS A 309 -34.50 -6.69 -5.70
N TYR A 310 -34.01 -5.87 -6.65
CA TYR A 310 -33.97 -6.21 -8.07
C TYR A 310 -32.73 -7.03 -8.47
N GLY A 311 -31.88 -7.44 -7.52
CA GLY A 311 -30.70 -8.25 -7.79
C GLY A 311 -29.57 -7.51 -8.53
N GLN A 312 -29.56 -6.18 -8.52
CA GLN A 312 -28.59 -5.35 -9.22
C GLN A 312 -27.32 -5.13 -8.38
N ILE A 313 -26.52 -6.19 -8.24
CA ILE A 313 -25.35 -6.21 -7.35
C ILE A 313 -24.32 -5.12 -7.69
N LEU A 314 -24.10 -4.81 -8.97
CA LEU A 314 -23.15 -3.77 -9.36
C LEU A 314 -23.63 -2.36 -8.97
N GLN A 315 -24.94 -2.12 -9.01
CA GLN A 315 -25.54 -0.88 -8.51
C GLN A 315 -25.33 -0.77 -7.00
N VAL A 316 -25.54 -1.87 -6.25
CA VAL A 316 -25.31 -1.93 -4.79
C VAL A 316 -23.87 -1.58 -4.45
N GLU A 317 -22.91 -2.17 -5.17
CA GLU A 317 -21.48 -1.92 -4.96
C GLU A 317 -21.16 -0.43 -5.23
N PHE A 318 -21.60 0.11 -6.37
CA PHE A 318 -21.38 1.52 -6.74
C PHE A 318 -21.96 2.49 -5.70
N LEU A 319 -23.22 2.30 -5.29
CA LEU A 319 -23.90 3.17 -4.33
C LEU A 319 -23.25 3.09 -2.95
N THR A 320 -22.84 1.89 -2.52
CA THR A 320 -22.16 1.69 -1.23
C THR A 320 -20.84 2.47 -1.17
N HIS A 321 -20.06 2.48 -2.26
CA HIS A 321 -18.84 3.29 -2.34
C HIS A 321 -19.10 4.79 -2.43
N ASN A 322 -20.32 5.24 -2.71
CA ASN A 322 -20.69 6.67 -2.84
C ASN A 322 -21.55 7.22 -1.69
N HIS A 323 -21.91 6.41 -0.68
CA HIS A 323 -22.77 6.84 0.45
C HIS A 323 -22.29 8.11 1.19
N ASN A 324 -20.97 8.30 1.30
CA ASN A 324 -20.33 9.43 1.99
C ASN A 324 -19.46 10.26 1.04
N THR A 325 -19.90 10.45 -0.21
CA THR A 325 -19.14 11.17 -1.23
C THR A 325 -19.67 12.59 -1.42
N ASP A 326 -18.77 13.58 -1.34
CA ASP A 326 -19.07 14.99 -1.59
C ASP A 326 -19.38 15.18 -3.08
N LEU A 327 -20.49 15.87 -3.38
CA LEU A 327 -20.85 16.21 -4.75
C LEU A 327 -19.92 17.29 -5.33
N PRO A 328 -19.50 17.18 -6.60
CA PRO A 328 -18.65 18.21 -7.20
C PRO A 328 -19.39 19.54 -7.29
N GLY A 329 -18.76 20.60 -6.78
CA GLY A 329 -19.32 21.95 -6.63
C GLY A 329 -19.83 22.28 -5.22
N SER A 330 -20.03 21.28 -4.34
CA SER A 330 -20.60 21.51 -2.99
C SER A 330 -19.69 22.31 -2.04
N ARG A 331 -18.39 22.45 -2.36
CA ARG A 331 -17.41 23.21 -1.56
C ARG A 331 -17.13 24.63 -2.05
N ALA A 332 -17.85 25.13 -3.07
CA ALA A 332 -17.60 26.45 -3.65
C ALA A 332 -17.92 27.64 -2.70
N GLY A 333 -18.42 27.38 -1.49
CA GLY A 333 -18.86 28.43 -0.55
C GLY A 333 -17.92 28.81 0.59
N ASN A 334 -16.89 28.03 0.97
CA ASN A 334 -16.14 28.28 2.22
C ASN A 334 -14.64 27.93 2.14
N HIS A 335 -13.96 28.36 1.09
CA HIS A 335 -12.51 28.48 1.14
C HIS A 335 -12.06 29.85 0.60
N THR A 336 -12.33 30.90 1.39
CA THR A 336 -11.25 31.84 1.72
C THR A 336 -10.04 30.97 2.05
N LEU A 337 -8.87 31.32 1.53
CA LEU A 337 -7.57 30.69 1.80
C LEU A 337 -7.39 30.47 3.32
N LEU A 338 -7.99 29.41 3.85
CA LEU A 338 -7.56 28.81 5.09
C LEU A 338 -6.30 28.12 4.64
N GLU A 339 -5.18 28.78 4.90
CA GLU A 339 -3.86 28.19 4.89
C GLU A 339 -4.05 26.72 5.22
N ALA A 340 -3.82 25.87 4.21
CA ALA A 340 -3.76 24.45 4.43
C ALA A 340 -2.82 24.31 5.63
N ALA A 341 -3.36 23.84 6.76
CA ALA A 341 -2.54 23.35 7.83
C ALA A 341 -1.71 22.27 7.16
N LEU A 342 -0.50 22.65 6.74
CA LEU A 342 0.59 21.76 6.44
C LEU A 342 0.54 20.72 7.56
N PRO A 343 0.63 19.42 7.26
CA PRO A 343 0.71 18.44 8.33
C PRO A 343 1.89 18.87 9.21
N VAL A 344 1.59 19.44 10.38
CA VAL A 344 2.59 19.84 11.35
C VAL A 344 3.14 18.54 11.88
N SER A 345 4.20 18.04 11.25
CA SER A 345 5.06 17.04 11.83
C SER A 345 5.88 17.75 12.91
N HIS A 346 5.32 17.91 14.11
CA HIS A 346 6.15 18.19 15.26
C HIS A 346 6.91 16.91 15.61
N THR A 347 8.15 16.82 15.12
CA THR A 347 9.13 15.85 15.60
C THR A 347 9.87 16.46 16.79
N GLY A 348 9.54 16.00 17.98
CA GLY A 348 10.20 16.39 19.21
C GLY A 348 10.02 15.32 20.28
N TYR A 349 10.94 15.25 21.24
CA TYR A 349 10.80 14.39 22.40
C TYR A 349 9.87 15.05 23.41
N LEU A 350 8.79 14.37 23.78
CA LEU A 350 8.03 14.72 24.98
C LEU A 350 8.77 14.16 26.19
N PHE A 351 9.37 15.06 26.99
CA PHE A 351 9.93 14.66 28.27
C PHE A 351 8.79 14.33 29.22
N LYS A 352 8.81 13.10 29.74
CA LYS A 352 7.92 12.67 30.82
C LYS A 352 8.19 13.55 32.04
N THR A 353 7.25 14.42 32.40
CA THR A 353 7.28 15.07 33.71
C THR A 353 7.07 13.98 34.76
N ALA A 354 8.05 13.83 35.66
CA ALA A 354 7.88 12.99 36.82
C ALA A 354 6.67 13.51 37.61
N SER A 355 5.69 12.64 37.86
CA SER A 355 4.62 12.92 38.81
C SER A 355 5.26 13.07 40.19
N SER A 356 5.50 14.32 40.59
CA SER A 356 6.01 14.65 41.91
C SER A 356 4.86 15.04 42.82
N ILE A 357 4.21 14.04 43.42
CA ILE A 357 3.62 14.20 44.75
C ILE A 357 4.04 13.00 45.59
N ARG A 358 5.26 13.07 46.15
CA ARG A 358 5.51 12.62 47.52
C ARG A 358 6.44 13.64 48.22
N PRO A 359 6.27 13.84 49.53
CA PRO A 359 6.68 15.06 50.21
C PRO A 359 8.19 15.11 50.42
N VAL A 360 8.74 16.32 50.33
CA VAL A 360 10.12 16.67 50.67
C VAL A 360 10.34 16.39 52.16
N THR A 361 11.21 15.44 52.49
CA THR A 361 11.93 15.42 53.77
C THR A 361 13.37 15.85 53.53
N GLU A 362 13.76 16.85 54.30
CA GLU A 362 15.05 17.55 54.26
C GLU A 362 16.25 16.61 54.34
N CYS A 363 17.19 16.75 53.41
CA CYS A 363 18.57 16.28 53.61
C CYS A 363 19.42 17.41 54.17
N LYS A 364 19.85 17.19 55.42
CA LYS A 364 20.87 17.94 56.17
C LYS A 364 22.13 18.21 55.36
N ALA A 365 22.63 19.44 55.51
CA ALA A 365 24.00 19.81 55.23
C ALA A 365 24.99 19.16 56.22
N LYS A 366 26.13 18.72 55.69
CA LYS A 366 27.50 18.61 56.28
C LYS A 366 28.32 17.84 55.23
N GLY A 367 29.48 18.27 54.74
CA GLY A 367 30.55 19.09 55.28
C GLY A 367 31.84 18.37 54.86
N GLY A 368 32.80 19.08 54.27
CA GLY A 368 34.03 18.48 53.77
C GLY A 368 34.87 17.79 54.85
N GLY A 369 35.63 16.77 54.44
CA GLY A 369 36.50 15.95 55.27
C GLY A 369 36.34 14.48 54.95
#